data_AF-A0A6P6QBG1-F1
#
_entry.id   AF-A0A6P6QBG1-F1
#
_cell.length_a   1.000
_cell.length_b   1.000
_cell.length_c   1.000
_cell.angle_alpha   90.00
_cell.angle_beta   90.00
_cell.angle_gamma   90.00
#
_symmetry.space_group_name_H-M   'P 1'
#
loop_
_entity.id
_entity.type
_entity.pdbx_description
1 polymer ?
#
loop_
_entity_poly.entity_id
_entity_poly.type
_entity_poly.pdbx_seq_one_letter_code
_entity_poly.pdbx_strand_id
1 'polypeptide(L)'
;MATSICRTLKYLQPTICLNIKPVFVPIRTKKRYFIPPAVNVKQKSQSEQETKARAAGVVVRQQYIERAINISCTAGIFDPYIPPEGDARLSTLSKEGLKQRTEQLRQSAASQLAFRKIKDHDPEFSTKEFPALAQQIFIDAHAALTQFNKEKLHSLVTERCYPEMVRGNRYKTLRWRFIESLEPPRVVHARCPDMISKGNLYGQVTLRVHSRQTLAIYDRFGRLMLGDEDEPRDVLEYLVLERHLVNPYGRWRLHGKIVPAWAPPKDPIIKTVIIPGPTLKPEEAFEDLHYQVPKPKAVQWYK
;
A
#
# COMPACT_ATOMS: atom_id res chain seq x y z
N MET A 1 -22.07 35.74 87.62
CA MET A 1 -20.73 36.35 87.53
C MET A 1 -20.72 37.35 86.38
N ALA A 2 -20.34 38.60 86.70
CA ALA A 2 -19.83 39.68 85.86
C ALA A 2 -20.60 40.17 84.61
N THR A 3 -21.33 41.28 84.79
CA THR A 3 -21.22 42.62 84.15
C THR A 3 -20.06 42.86 83.15
N SER A 4 -20.00 43.83 82.24
CA SER A 4 -20.88 44.81 81.57
C SER A 4 -19.96 45.67 80.65
N ILE A 5 -20.57 46.45 79.73
CA ILE A 5 -20.07 47.73 79.16
C ILE A 5 -19.16 47.70 77.90
N CYS A 6 -19.66 48.44 76.89
CA CYS A 6 -19.06 48.89 75.64
C CYS A 6 -17.69 49.60 75.76
N ARG A 7 -16.89 49.63 74.67
CA ARG A 7 -16.16 50.84 74.23
C ARG A 7 -15.58 50.74 72.81
N THR A 8 -15.52 51.93 72.23
CA THR A 8 -15.25 52.41 70.87
C THR A 8 -13.78 52.69 70.54
N LEU A 9 -13.45 52.70 69.22
CA LEU A 9 -12.39 53.46 68.50
C LEU A 9 -10.92 53.06 68.82
N LYS A 10 -9.95 53.00 67.89
CA LYS A 10 -9.47 54.06 66.98
C LYS A 10 -8.56 53.50 65.86
N TYR A 11 -8.50 54.29 64.79
CA TYR A 11 -7.57 54.31 63.67
C TYR A 11 -6.08 54.06 64.00
N LEU A 12 -5.39 53.35 63.11
CA LEU A 12 -3.97 53.54 62.80
C LEU A 12 -3.79 53.57 61.27
N GLN A 13 -3.24 54.67 60.78
CA GLN A 13 -2.91 54.98 59.38
C GLN A 13 -1.76 54.10 58.84
N PRO A 14 -1.59 54.04 57.50
CA PRO A 14 -0.62 53.19 56.84
C PRO A 14 0.77 53.84 56.85
N THR A 15 1.81 53.09 57.22
CA THR A 15 3.20 53.46 56.98
C THR A 15 3.81 52.55 55.91
N ILE A 16 4.22 53.22 54.84
CA ILE A 16 4.86 52.72 53.63
C ILE A 16 6.24 52.15 53.96
N CYS A 17 6.54 50.94 53.48
CA CYS A 17 7.87 50.40 53.12
C CYS A 17 7.61 49.03 52.44
N LEU A 18 8.20 48.57 51.34
CA LEU A 18 9.21 49.03 50.41
C LEU A 18 9.05 48.18 49.12
N ASN A 19 9.08 48.85 47.98
CA ASN A 19 9.44 48.39 46.63
C ASN A 19 9.93 46.92 46.48
N ILE A 20 9.03 45.95 46.25
CA ILE A 20 9.39 44.65 45.66
C ILE A 20 9.05 44.72 44.17
N LYS A 21 10.05 45.03 43.34
CA LYS A 21 9.91 44.88 41.89
C LYS A 21 9.87 43.38 41.57
N PRO A 22 8.85 42.87 40.90
CA PRO A 22 8.86 41.47 40.45
C PRO A 22 9.98 41.31 39.43
N VAL A 23 10.98 40.49 39.76
CA VAL A 23 11.97 40.04 38.79
C VAL A 23 11.26 39.10 37.83
N PHE A 24 10.84 39.64 36.69
CA PHE A 24 10.46 38.83 35.55
C PHE A 24 11.71 38.11 35.04
N VAL A 25 11.91 36.87 35.45
CA VAL A 25 12.85 35.98 34.77
C VAL A 25 12.14 35.50 33.51
N PRO A 26 12.54 35.94 32.30
CA PRO A 26 11.99 35.39 31.09
C PRO A 26 12.42 33.93 31.01
N ILE A 27 11.54 33.01 31.43
CA ILE A 27 11.68 31.61 31.07
C ILE A 27 11.58 31.61 29.56
N ARG A 28 12.71 31.42 28.89
CA ARG A 28 12.79 31.28 27.43
C ARG A 28 12.08 30.00 27.05
N THR A 29 10.75 30.04 27.01
CA THR A 29 9.95 29.00 26.39
C THR A 29 10.35 29.04 24.92
N LYS A 30 11.18 28.07 24.50
CA LYS A 30 11.50 27.91 23.08
C LYS A 30 10.15 27.83 22.36
N LYS A 31 9.79 28.85 21.57
CA LYS A 31 8.64 28.79 20.65
C LYS A 31 8.86 27.54 19.82
N ARG A 32 8.15 26.45 20.16
CA ARG A 32 8.10 25.25 19.34
C ARG A 32 7.20 25.64 18.18
N TYR A 33 7.79 26.22 17.15
CA TYR A 33 7.09 26.42 15.89
C TYR A 33 6.61 25.04 15.46
N PHE A 34 5.30 24.86 15.39
CA PHE A 34 4.70 23.71 14.74
C PHE A 34 5.08 23.85 13.27
N ILE A 35 6.13 23.13 12.85
CA ILE A 35 6.57 23.13 11.47
C ILE A 35 5.64 22.17 10.73
N PRO A 36 4.73 22.66 9.86
CA PRO A 36 3.90 21.77 9.07
C PRO A 36 4.81 20.92 8.15
N PRO A 37 4.51 19.62 7.97
CA PRO A 37 5.30 18.79 7.07
C PRO A 37 5.23 19.35 5.64
N ALA A 38 6.39 19.55 5.02
CA ALA A 38 6.47 20.02 3.64
C ALA A 38 5.89 18.96 2.69
N VAL A 39 4.91 19.37 1.87
CA VAL A 39 4.02 18.48 1.11
C VAL A 39 4.71 17.76 -0.07
N ASN A 40 5.96 18.10 -0.42
CA ASN A 40 6.66 17.56 -1.59
C ASN A 40 8.14 17.22 -1.31
N VAL A 41 8.40 16.19 -0.49
CA VAL A 41 9.78 15.74 -0.25
C VAL A 41 10.10 14.58 -1.20
N LYS A 42 10.93 14.85 -2.23
CA LYS A 42 11.67 13.79 -2.94
C LYS A 42 12.44 12.95 -1.91
N GLN A 43 12.50 11.63 -2.08
CA GLN A 43 13.23 10.74 -1.16
C GLN A 43 14.65 11.26 -0.93
N LYS A 44 14.91 11.84 0.24
CA LYS A 44 16.22 12.35 0.63
C LYS A 44 17.01 11.23 1.28
N SER A 45 18.32 11.18 1.00
CA SER A 45 19.26 10.34 1.73
C SER A 45 19.16 10.61 3.23
N GLN A 46 19.44 9.62 4.07
CA GLN A 46 19.30 9.75 5.53
C GLN A 46 20.14 10.91 6.08
N SER A 47 21.34 11.13 5.53
CA SER A 47 22.23 12.24 5.88
C SER A 47 21.64 13.62 5.54
N GLU A 48 20.95 13.76 4.40
CA GLU A 48 20.24 14.97 4.03
C GLU A 48 19.04 15.26 4.94
N GLN A 49 18.37 14.20 5.42
CA GLN A 49 17.29 14.34 6.39
C GLN A 49 17.82 14.83 7.74
N GLU A 50 18.95 14.28 8.18
CA GLU A 50 19.62 14.71 9.41
C GLU A 50 20.15 16.14 9.32
N THR A 51 20.80 16.52 8.23
CA THR A 51 21.29 17.90 8.04
C THR A 51 20.13 18.90 8.00
N LYS A 52 19.02 18.55 7.34
CA LYS A 52 17.81 19.38 7.37
C LYS A 52 17.18 19.46 8.76
N ALA A 53 17.14 18.35 9.50
CA ALA A 53 16.65 18.35 10.88
C ALA A 53 17.54 19.23 11.76
N ARG A 54 18.87 19.12 11.64
CA ARG A 54 19.84 19.99 12.33
C ARG A 54 19.65 21.47 11.95
N ALA A 55 19.47 21.78 10.67
CA ALA A 55 19.19 23.13 10.20
C ALA A 55 17.84 23.67 10.73
N ALA A 56 16.85 22.81 10.92
CA ALA A 56 15.58 23.14 11.57
C ALA A 56 15.68 23.20 13.12
N GLY A 57 16.87 22.99 13.69
CA GLY A 57 17.11 22.97 15.14
C GLY A 57 16.57 21.71 15.84
N VAL A 58 16.23 20.66 15.08
CA VAL A 58 15.75 19.37 15.58
C VAL A 58 16.88 18.34 15.54
N VAL A 59 17.29 17.86 16.71
CA VAL A 59 18.23 16.74 16.81
C VAL A 59 17.42 15.44 16.74
N VAL A 60 17.64 14.65 15.69
CA VAL A 60 17.07 13.30 15.59
C VAL A 60 17.71 12.44 16.67
N ARG A 61 16.91 11.94 17.62
CA ARG A 61 17.41 11.02 18.64
C ARG A 61 17.67 9.67 18.00
N GLN A 62 18.78 9.04 18.39
CA GLN A 62 19.02 7.63 18.08
C GLN A 62 17.86 6.79 18.63
N GLN A 63 17.26 5.95 17.78
CA GLN A 63 16.21 5.04 18.19
C GLN A 63 16.85 3.81 18.83
N TYR A 64 16.60 3.61 20.13
CA TYR A 64 16.90 2.36 20.81
C TYR A 64 15.69 1.45 20.65
N ILE A 65 15.81 0.43 19.80
CA ILE A 65 14.71 -0.51 19.52
C ILE A 65 14.81 -1.65 20.54
N GLU A 66 14.13 -1.51 21.67
CA GLU A 66 14.04 -2.58 22.67
C GLU A 66 13.13 -3.74 22.19
N ARG A 67 12.06 -3.40 21.46
CA ARG A 67 11.11 -4.35 20.90
C ARG A 67 11.17 -4.33 19.37
N ALA A 68 11.51 -5.46 18.77
CA ALA A 68 11.51 -5.61 17.33
C ALA A 68 10.10 -5.41 16.74
N ILE A 69 10.03 -4.78 15.57
CA ILE A 69 8.80 -4.62 14.81
C ILE A 69 8.42 -5.99 14.25
N ASN A 70 7.24 -6.49 14.60
CA ASN A 70 6.72 -7.72 14.02
C ASN A 70 6.11 -7.44 12.65
N ILE A 71 6.63 -8.12 11.63
CA ILE A 71 6.22 -7.95 10.24
C ILE A 71 5.40 -9.17 9.84
N SER A 72 4.12 -8.97 9.51
CA SER A 72 3.18 -10.04 9.16
C SER A 72 3.13 -10.35 7.66
N CYS A 73 3.62 -9.46 6.81
CA CYS A 73 3.74 -9.69 5.37
C CYS A 73 5.03 -9.10 4.81
N THR A 74 5.45 -9.61 3.66
CA THR A 74 6.63 -9.10 2.98
C THR A 74 6.39 -7.73 2.34
N ALA A 75 7.48 -7.05 1.94
CA ALA A 75 7.40 -5.73 1.33
C ALA A 75 7.05 -5.75 -0.16
N GLY A 76 7.04 -6.92 -0.81
CA GLY A 76 6.75 -7.07 -2.22
C GLY A 76 6.84 -8.52 -2.69
N ILE A 77 6.59 -8.72 -3.98
CA ILE A 77 6.57 -10.03 -4.62
C ILE A 77 8.01 -10.45 -4.95
N PHE A 78 8.43 -11.62 -4.48
CA PHE A 78 9.74 -12.20 -4.79
C PHE A 78 9.65 -13.02 -6.07
N ASP A 79 10.63 -12.85 -6.96
CA ASP A 79 10.69 -13.51 -8.27
C ASP A 79 9.31 -13.54 -8.97
N PRO A 80 8.76 -12.38 -9.36
CA PRO A 80 7.41 -12.33 -9.93
C PRO A 80 7.32 -13.23 -11.16
N TYR A 81 6.21 -13.98 -11.24
CA TYR A 81 5.91 -14.80 -12.40
C TYR A 81 5.88 -13.95 -13.67
N ILE A 82 6.47 -14.46 -14.75
CA ILE A 82 6.48 -13.80 -16.07
C ILE A 82 5.52 -14.57 -16.97
N PRO A 83 4.30 -14.04 -17.21
CA PRO A 83 3.34 -14.68 -18.09
C PRO A 83 3.87 -14.77 -19.53
N PRO A 84 3.80 -15.95 -20.18
CA PRO A 84 4.19 -16.07 -21.59
C PRO A 84 3.38 -15.12 -22.46
N GLU A 85 4.05 -14.48 -23.41
CA GLU A 85 3.39 -13.72 -24.46
C GLU A 85 2.53 -14.69 -25.27
N GLY A 86 1.23 -14.37 -25.38
CA GLY A 86 0.29 -15.27 -26.03
C GLY A 86 -0.38 -16.30 -25.12
N ASP A 87 -0.38 -16.14 -23.79
CA ASP A 87 -1.36 -16.87 -22.94
C ASP A 87 -2.82 -16.51 -23.31
N ALA A 88 -3.03 -15.47 -24.15
CA ALA A 88 -4.29 -15.18 -24.83
C ALA A 88 -4.38 -15.71 -26.28
N ARG A 89 -3.25 -16.01 -26.94
CA ARG A 89 -3.15 -16.52 -28.33
C ARG A 89 -1.86 -17.32 -28.48
N LEU A 90 -1.96 -18.63 -28.75
CA LEU A 90 -0.86 -19.60 -28.91
C LEU A 90 0.39 -18.97 -29.57
N SER A 91 1.51 -18.96 -28.85
CA SER A 91 2.75 -18.29 -29.28
C SER A 91 3.46 -19.01 -30.41
N THR A 92 3.82 -18.24 -31.45
CA THR A 92 4.73 -18.60 -32.54
C THR A 92 6.16 -18.76 -32.02
N LEU A 93 6.89 -19.76 -32.53
CA LEU A 93 8.28 -20.12 -32.16
C LEU A 93 9.31 -19.01 -32.51
N SER A 94 9.35 -17.94 -31.71
CA SER A 94 10.36 -16.87 -31.81
C SER A 94 11.56 -17.10 -30.86
N LYS A 95 12.71 -16.49 -31.16
CA LYS A 95 13.93 -16.51 -30.31
C LYS A 95 13.68 -15.99 -28.89
N GLU A 96 12.74 -15.06 -28.75
CA GLU A 96 12.29 -14.55 -27.44
C GLU A 96 11.50 -15.61 -26.67
N GLY A 97 10.72 -16.44 -27.37
CA GLY A 97 10.00 -17.57 -26.81
C GLY A 97 10.91 -18.64 -26.19
N LEU A 98 12.09 -18.91 -26.77
CA LEU A 98 13.05 -19.85 -26.15
C LEU A 98 13.58 -19.33 -24.81
N LYS A 99 13.93 -18.03 -24.72
CA LYS A 99 14.38 -17.42 -23.46
C LYS A 99 13.29 -17.52 -22.39
N GLN A 100 12.05 -17.16 -22.74
CA GLN A 100 10.90 -17.30 -21.86
C GLN A 100 10.70 -18.75 -21.38
N ARG A 101 10.86 -19.75 -22.26
CA ARG A 101 10.74 -21.17 -21.88
C ARG A 101 11.84 -21.63 -20.92
N THR A 102 13.09 -21.21 -21.13
CA THR A 102 14.18 -21.54 -20.20
C THR A 102 13.97 -20.93 -18.81
N GLU A 103 13.48 -19.68 -18.75
CA GLU A 103 13.11 -19.03 -17.49
C GLU A 103 11.94 -19.73 -16.81
N GLN A 104 10.92 -20.15 -17.56
CA GLN A 104 9.78 -20.90 -17.02
C GLN A 104 10.20 -22.23 -16.41
N LEU A 105 11.11 -22.97 -17.04
CA LEU A 105 11.61 -24.22 -16.49
C LEU A 105 12.36 -23.98 -15.17
N ARG A 106 13.22 -22.96 -15.12
CA ARG A 106 13.91 -22.56 -13.88
C ARG A 106 12.91 -22.14 -12.80
N GLN A 107 11.92 -21.34 -13.17
CA GLN A 107 10.88 -20.87 -12.27
C GLN A 107 10.06 -22.03 -11.70
N SER A 108 9.69 -22.98 -12.55
CA SER A 108 8.92 -24.19 -12.20
C SER A 108 9.68 -25.08 -11.23
N ALA A 109 10.97 -25.36 -11.48
CA ALA A 109 11.80 -26.15 -10.58
C ALA A 109 11.88 -25.53 -9.17
N ALA A 110 12.11 -24.22 -9.09
CA ALA A 110 12.11 -23.49 -7.82
C ALA A 110 10.71 -23.46 -7.16
N SER A 111 9.63 -23.42 -7.94
CA SER A 111 8.28 -23.49 -7.40
C SER A 111 7.94 -24.85 -6.81
N GLN A 112 8.42 -25.95 -7.39
CA GLN A 112 8.24 -27.28 -6.81
C GLN A 112 8.91 -27.41 -5.44
N LEU A 113 10.10 -26.83 -5.26
CA LEU A 113 10.76 -26.77 -3.95
C LEU A 113 9.97 -25.90 -2.97
N ALA A 114 9.44 -24.77 -3.42
CA ALA A 114 8.59 -23.90 -2.60
C ALA A 114 7.32 -24.63 -2.12
N PHE A 115 6.64 -25.38 -3.01
CA PHE A 115 5.47 -26.16 -2.62
C PHE A 115 5.78 -27.24 -1.59
N ARG A 116 6.95 -27.89 -1.68
CA ARG A 116 7.40 -28.84 -0.65
C ARG A 116 7.55 -28.12 0.69
N LYS A 117 8.27 -27.00 0.74
CA LYS A 117 8.43 -26.19 1.95
C LYS A 117 7.10 -25.71 2.56
N ILE A 118 6.13 -25.33 1.72
CA ILE A 118 4.78 -24.92 2.19
C ILE A 118 4.09 -26.12 2.83
N LYS A 119 4.07 -27.28 2.17
CA LYS A 119 3.45 -28.51 2.69
C LYS A 119 4.10 -29.01 3.98
N ASP A 120 5.41 -28.79 4.13
CA ASP A 120 6.13 -29.15 5.36
C ASP A 120 5.65 -28.36 6.58
N HIS A 121 5.20 -27.10 6.38
CA HIS A 121 4.68 -26.24 7.46
C HIS A 121 3.15 -26.25 7.56
N ASP A 122 2.47 -26.53 6.45
CA ASP A 122 1.01 -26.48 6.30
C ASP A 122 0.53 -27.78 5.64
N PRO A 123 0.30 -28.85 6.41
CA PRO A 123 -0.08 -30.16 5.86
C PRO A 123 -1.46 -30.16 5.19
N GLU A 124 -2.32 -29.19 5.54
CA GLU A 124 -3.64 -28.99 4.92
C GLU A 124 -3.54 -28.37 3.52
N PHE A 125 -2.37 -27.88 3.12
CA PHE A 125 -2.20 -27.21 1.83
C PHE A 125 -2.26 -28.19 0.64
N SER A 126 -3.37 -28.14 -0.10
CA SER A 126 -3.56 -28.87 -1.35
C SER A 126 -3.49 -27.93 -2.56
N THR A 127 -2.59 -28.22 -3.50
CA THR A 127 -2.45 -27.46 -4.75
C THR A 127 -3.70 -27.51 -5.63
N LYS A 128 -4.56 -28.54 -5.45
CA LYS A 128 -5.80 -28.72 -6.22
C LYS A 128 -6.96 -27.89 -5.68
N GLU A 129 -7.06 -27.76 -4.36
CA GLU A 129 -8.18 -27.08 -3.68
C GLU A 129 -7.89 -25.60 -3.42
N PHE A 130 -6.61 -25.25 -3.28
CA PHE A 130 -6.16 -23.88 -3.05
C PHE A 130 -6.69 -22.85 -4.05
N PRO A 131 -6.77 -23.10 -5.37
CA PRO A 131 -7.33 -22.14 -6.32
C PRO A 131 -8.76 -21.70 -5.99
N ALA A 132 -9.62 -22.64 -5.56
CA ALA A 132 -11.02 -22.34 -5.21
C ALA A 132 -11.08 -21.47 -3.94
N LEU A 133 -10.29 -21.82 -2.92
CA LEU A 133 -10.17 -21.03 -1.71
C LEU A 133 -9.66 -19.61 -1.98
N ALA A 134 -8.66 -19.47 -2.85
CA ALA A 134 -8.11 -18.18 -3.19
C ALA A 134 -9.06 -17.32 -4.03
N GLN A 135 -9.84 -17.93 -4.92
CA GLN A 135 -10.92 -17.24 -5.63
C GLN A 135 -11.99 -16.73 -4.64
N GLN A 136 -12.35 -17.53 -3.64
CA GLN A 136 -13.28 -17.11 -2.60
C GLN A 136 -12.72 -15.91 -1.80
N ILE A 137 -11.46 -15.95 -1.39
CA ILE A 137 -10.77 -14.82 -0.73
C ILE A 137 -10.81 -13.57 -1.63
N PHE A 138 -10.58 -13.74 -2.93
CA PHE A 138 -10.65 -12.64 -3.89
C PHE A 138 -12.05 -12.00 -3.95
N ILE A 139 -13.09 -12.81 -4.04
CA ILE A 139 -14.49 -12.34 -4.07
C ILE A 139 -14.84 -11.66 -2.74
N ASP A 140 -14.53 -12.28 -1.62
CA ASP A 140 -14.79 -11.74 -0.28
C ASP A 140 -14.06 -10.42 -0.03
N ALA A 141 -12.82 -10.28 -0.51
CA ALA A 141 -12.04 -9.06 -0.36
C ALA A 141 -12.65 -7.90 -1.17
N HIS A 142 -13.09 -8.16 -2.41
CA HIS A 142 -13.74 -7.14 -3.22
C HIS A 142 -15.14 -6.79 -2.70
N ALA A 143 -15.90 -7.77 -2.20
CA ALA A 143 -17.16 -7.51 -1.49
C ALA A 143 -16.94 -6.62 -0.26
N ALA A 144 -15.94 -6.94 0.58
CA ALA A 144 -15.59 -6.11 1.74
C ALA A 144 -15.12 -4.70 1.34
N LEU A 145 -14.46 -4.55 0.19
CA LEU A 145 -14.04 -3.26 -0.36
C LEU A 145 -15.23 -2.42 -0.84
N THR A 146 -16.25 -3.02 -1.47
CA THR A 146 -17.47 -2.29 -1.87
C THR A 146 -18.28 -1.78 -0.66
N GLN A 147 -18.35 -2.57 0.42
CA GLN A 147 -19.00 -2.20 1.68
C GLN A 147 -18.11 -1.32 2.58
N PHE A 148 -16.84 -1.17 2.23
CA PHE A 148 -15.80 -0.50 3.01
C PHE A 148 -15.64 -1.07 4.44
N ASN A 149 -15.85 -2.37 4.63
CA ASN A 149 -15.62 -3.05 5.90
C ASN A 149 -14.11 -3.27 6.14
N LYS A 150 -13.51 -2.37 6.91
CA LYS A 150 -12.05 -2.37 7.16
C LYS A 150 -11.57 -3.61 7.91
N GLU A 151 -12.33 -4.08 8.90
CA GLU A 151 -11.92 -5.21 9.74
C GLU A 151 -11.87 -6.50 8.93
N LYS A 152 -12.93 -6.78 8.16
CA LYS A 152 -12.96 -7.94 7.25
C LYS A 152 -11.85 -7.82 6.19
N LEU A 153 -11.62 -6.62 5.64
CA LEU A 153 -10.59 -6.41 4.62
C LEU A 153 -9.16 -6.67 5.16
N HIS A 154 -8.83 -6.23 6.37
CA HIS A 154 -7.53 -6.52 7.00
C HIS A 154 -7.29 -8.00 7.28
N SER A 155 -8.34 -8.80 7.43
CA SER A 155 -8.22 -10.25 7.59
C SER A 155 -7.93 -10.99 6.27
N LEU A 156 -8.40 -10.44 5.14
CA LEU A 156 -8.31 -11.06 3.80
C LEU A 156 -7.12 -10.56 2.98
N VAL A 157 -6.63 -9.36 3.27
CA VAL A 157 -5.62 -8.64 2.49
C VAL A 157 -4.41 -8.35 3.37
N THR A 158 -3.21 -8.38 2.81
CA THR A 158 -1.99 -8.01 3.53
C THR A 158 -1.90 -6.51 3.76
N GLU A 159 -1.05 -6.13 4.71
CA GLU A 159 -0.76 -4.75 5.07
C GLU A 159 -0.16 -3.97 3.90
N ARG A 160 0.49 -4.67 2.96
CA ARG A 160 0.99 -4.10 1.70
C ARG A 160 -0.13 -3.84 0.68
N CYS A 161 -1.01 -4.81 0.43
CA CYS A 161 -2.05 -4.68 -0.58
C CYS A 161 -3.19 -3.74 -0.14
N TYR A 162 -3.46 -3.65 1.16
CA TYR A 162 -4.50 -2.79 1.73
C TYR A 162 -4.43 -1.32 1.27
N PRO A 163 -3.32 -0.59 1.42
CA PRO A 163 -3.24 0.80 0.99
C PRO A 163 -3.43 0.96 -0.52
N GLU A 164 -3.01 -0.01 -1.32
CA GLU A 164 -3.17 0.06 -2.78
C GLU A 164 -4.64 -0.07 -3.20
N MET A 165 -5.40 -0.94 -2.53
CA MET A 165 -6.83 -1.10 -2.75
C MET A 165 -7.65 0.09 -2.22
N VAL A 166 -7.26 0.68 -1.08
CA VAL A 166 -8.08 1.66 -0.36
C VAL A 166 -7.75 3.12 -0.72
N ARG A 167 -6.48 3.47 -0.95
CA ARG A 167 -6.04 4.87 -1.05
C ARG A 167 -6.74 5.64 -2.18
N GLY A 168 -6.94 5.02 -3.34
CA GLY A 168 -7.64 5.65 -4.48
C GLY A 168 -9.16 5.70 -4.32
N ASN A 169 -9.71 4.86 -3.45
CA ASN A 169 -11.15 4.57 -3.38
C ASN A 169 -11.83 5.18 -2.14
N ARG A 170 -11.07 5.78 -1.21
CA ARG A 170 -11.58 6.33 0.06
C ARG A 170 -12.76 7.30 -0.08
N TYR A 171 -12.84 8.04 -1.18
CA TYR A 171 -13.90 9.03 -1.45
C TYR A 171 -14.71 8.69 -2.70
N LYS A 172 -14.82 7.40 -3.02
CA LYS A 172 -15.51 6.89 -4.21
C LYS A 172 -16.43 5.75 -3.81
N THR A 173 -17.52 5.59 -4.55
CA THR A 173 -18.42 4.45 -4.37
C THR A 173 -18.13 3.43 -5.46
N LEU A 174 -17.96 2.18 -5.06
CA LEU A 174 -17.59 1.09 -5.94
C LEU A 174 -18.74 0.11 -6.03
N ARG A 175 -19.17 -0.20 -7.26
CA ARG A 175 -20.07 -1.31 -7.55
C ARG A 175 -19.26 -2.34 -8.32
N TRP A 176 -18.93 -3.44 -7.66
CA TRP A 176 -18.22 -4.56 -8.26
C TRP A 176 -19.02 -5.82 -8.05
N ARG A 177 -19.12 -6.66 -9.09
CA ARG A 177 -19.74 -7.98 -9.01
C ARG A 177 -18.88 -9.00 -9.74
N PHE A 178 -18.77 -10.17 -9.14
CA PHE A 178 -18.23 -11.36 -9.78
C PHE A 178 -19.37 -12.09 -10.46
N ILE A 179 -19.27 -12.31 -11.78
CA ILE A 179 -20.33 -12.97 -12.54
C ILE A 179 -20.03 -14.45 -12.66
N GLU A 180 -18.95 -14.78 -13.36
CA GLU A 180 -18.57 -16.17 -13.60
C GLU A 180 -17.06 -16.31 -13.80
N SER A 181 -16.55 -17.52 -13.61
CA SER A 181 -15.19 -17.89 -13.96
C SER A 181 -15.22 -18.50 -15.36
N LEU A 182 -14.55 -17.88 -16.33
CA LEU A 182 -14.46 -18.41 -17.69
C LEU A 182 -13.57 -19.65 -17.75
N GLU A 183 -12.43 -19.58 -17.06
CA GLU A 183 -11.56 -20.72 -16.84
C GLU A 183 -11.41 -20.96 -15.34
N PRO A 184 -11.23 -22.21 -14.90
CA PRO A 184 -10.93 -22.50 -13.51
C PRO A 184 -9.59 -21.86 -13.11
N PRO A 185 -9.49 -21.25 -11.92
CA PRO A 185 -8.25 -20.67 -11.45
C PRO A 185 -7.16 -21.74 -11.32
N ARG A 186 -5.94 -21.42 -11.75
CA ARG A 186 -4.80 -22.36 -11.71
C ARG A 186 -3.63 -21.77 -10.94
N VAL A 187 -3.00 -22.57 -10.09
CA VAL A 187 -1.72 -22.23 -9.47
C VAL A 187 -0.63 -22.30 -10.54
N VAL A 188 0.13 -21.22 -10.69
CA VAL A 188 1.15 -21.12 -11.73
C VAL A 188 2.55 -21.15 -11.14
N HIS A 189 2.77 -20.39 -10.07
CA HIS A 189 4.10 -20.19 -9.52
C HIS A 189 4.05 -19.98 -8.02
N ALA A 190 5.02 -20.51 -7.30
CA ALA A 190 5.18 -20.31 -5.86
C ALA A 190 6.63 -20.00 -5.48
N ARG A 191 6.78 -19.25 -4.40
CA ARG A 191 8.05 -18.85 -3.78
C ARG A 191 7.94 -18.87 -2.28
N CYS A 192 9.04 -19.25 -1.63
CA CYS A 192 9.16 -19.21 -0.17
C CYS A 192 10.42 -18.43 0.20
N PRO A 193 10.36 -17.09 0.20
CA PRO A 193 11.45 -16.25 0.69
C PRO A 193 11.62 -16.36 2.22
N ASP A 194 12.89 -16.32 2.64
CA ASP A 194 13.27 -16.12 4.04
C ASP A 194 13.47 -14.60 4.26
N MET A 195 12.81 -14.00 5.26
CA MET A 195 12.85 -12.56 5.48
C MET A 195 13.59 -12.20 6.77
N ILE A 196 14.63 -11.35 6.67
CA ILE A 196 15.45 -10.79 7.78
C ILE A 196 16.23 -11.84 8.59
N SER A 197 15.61 -12.93 9.00
CA SER A 197 16.19 -14.04 9.74
C SER A 197 15.71 -15.35 9.14
N LYS A 198 16.57 -16.39 9.14
CA LYS A 198 16.28 -17.72 8.57
C LYS A 198 15.10 -18.46 9.23
N GLY A 199 14.47 -17.88 10.25
CA GLY A 199 13.31 -18.41 10.94
C GLY A 199 11.96 -17.81 10.51
N ASN A 200 11.93 -16.73 9.71
CA ASN A 200 10.68 -16.13 9.25
C ASN A 200 10.45 -16.44 7.77
N LEU A 201 9.60 -17.44 7.53
CA LEU A 201 9.28 -17.98 6.21
C LEU A 201 7.92 -17.47 5.74
N TYR A 202 7.88 -16.89 4.55
CA TYR A 202 6.65 -16.46 3.91
C TYR A 202 6.42 -17.29 2.66
N GLY A 203 5.24 -17.85 2.49
CA GLY A 203 4.85 -18.55 1.27
C GLY A 203 4.06 -17.60 0.37
N GLN A 204 4.58 -17.32 -0.82
CA GLN A 204 3.89 -16.59 -1.87
C GLN A 204 3.43 -17.56 -2.96
N VAL A 205 2.13 -17.54 -3.27
CA VAL A 205 1.53 -18.37 -4.32
C VAL A 205 0.81 -17.49 -5.31
N THR A 206 1.14 -17.67 -6.58
CA THR A 206 0.54 -16.95 -7.69
C THR A 206 -0.46 -17.82 -8.43
N LEU A 207 -1.61 -17.24 -8.74
CA LEU A 207 -2.74 -17.86 -9.40
C LEU A 207 -3.06 -17.09 -10.67
N ARG A 208 -3.31 -17.80 -11.77
CA ARG A 208 -3.97 -17.22 -12.93
C ARG A 208 -5.47 -17.38 -12.77
N VAL A 209 -6.17 -16.26 -12.85
CA VAL A 209 -7.63 -16.17 -12.78
C VAL A 209 -8.13 -15.53 -14.06
N HIS A 210 -9.07 -16.19 -14.73
CA HIS A 210 -9.73 -15.67 -15.91
C HIS A 210 -11.24 -15.67 -15.65
N SER A 211 -11.78 -14.47 -15.44
CA SER A 211 -13.14 -14.29 -14.92
C SER A 211 -13.87 -13.17 -15.63
N ARG A 212 -15.19 -13.21 -15.59
CA ARG A 212 -16.09 -12.12 -15.99
C ARG A 212 -16.52 -11.31 -14.79
N GLN A 213 -16.32 -10.00 -14.89
CA GLN A 213 -16.57 -9.06 -13.81
C GLN A 213 -17.26 -7.80 -14.34
N THR A 214 -18.08 -7.17 -13.50
CA THR A 214 -18.62 -5.82 -13.73
C THR A 214 -18.00 -4.87 -12.71
N LEU A 215 -17.63 -3.67 -13.16
CA LEU A 215 -17.06 -2.64 -12.31
C LEU A 215 -17.58 -1.28 -12.74
N ALA A 216 -18.29 -0.60 -11.83
CA ALA A 216 -18.63 0.81 -11.96
C ALA A 216 -18.07 1.60 -10.78
N ILE A 217 -17.34 2.66 -11.08
CA ILE A 217 -16.76 3.57 -10.08
C ILE A 217 -17.47 4.91 -10.16
N TYR A 218 -18.06 5.31 -9.04
CA TYR A 218 -18.74 6.59 -8.88
C TYR A 218 -17.88 7.57 -8.09
N ASP A 219 -17.94 8.84 -8.49
CA ASP A 219 -17.32 9.95 -7.77
C ASP A 219 -18.01 10.20 -6.41
N ARG A 220 -17.45 11.08 -5.59
CA ARG A 220 -18.06 11.51 -4.31
C ARG A 220 -19.47 12.09 -4.43
N PHE A 221 -19.83 12.54 -5.63
CA PHE A 221 -21.13 13.10 -5.97
C PHE A 221 -22.07 12.09 -6.66
N GLY A 222 -21.69 10.81 -6.74
CA GLY A 222 -22.51 9.76 -7.36
C GLY A 222 -22.50 9.75 -8.89
N ARG A 223 -21.64 10.53 -9.54
CA ARG A 223 -21.49 10.52 -11.01
C ARG A 223 -20.58 9.38 -11.44
N LEU A 224 -20.94 8.68 -12.51
CA LEU A 224 -20.12 7.62 -13.09
C LEU A 224 -18.78 8.19 -13.59
N MET A 225 -17.67 7.54 -13.22
CA MET A 225 -16.34 7.94 -13.67
C MET A 225 -15.67 6.92 -14.61
N LEU A 226 -15.89 5.64 -14.36
CA LEU A 226 -15.23 4.53 -15.03
C LEU A 226 -16.10 3.28 -15.00
N GLY A 227 -16.15 2.59 -16.14
CA GLY A 227 -16.80 1.30 -16.32
C GLY A 227 -18.33 1.40 -16.26
N ASP A 228 -18.95 0.24 -16.28
CA ASP A 228 -20.40 0.08 -16.35
C ASP A 228 -20.83 -1.04 -15.39
N GLU A 229 -22.05 -0.93 -14.86
CA GLU A 229 -22.57 -1.90 -13.89
C GLU A 229 -23.22 -3.12 -14.55
N ASP A 230 -23.74 -2.94 -15.77
CA ASP A 230 -24.48 -3.98 -16.50
C ASP A 230 -23.61 -4.72 -17.54
N GLU A 231 -22.56 -4.08 -18.05
CA GLU A 231 -21.70 -4.68 -19.08
C GLU A 231 -20.57 -5.53 -18.44
N PRO A 232 -20.63 -6.87 -18.53
CA PRO A 232 -19.55 -7.73 -18.06
C PRO A 232 -18.32 -7.61 -18.95
N ARG A 233 -17.14 -7.61 -18.32
CA ARG A 233 -15.86 -7.61 -19.02
C ARG A 233 -15.04 -8.83 -18.64
N ASP A 234 -14.36 -9.38 -19.64
CA ASP A 234 -13.44 -10.50 -19.49
C ASP A 234 -12.11 -9.98 -18.95
N VAL A 235 -11.68 -10.54 -17.81
CA VAL A 235 -10.54 -10.04 -17.05
C VAL A 235 -9.61 -11.20 -16.71
N LEU A 236 -8.36 -11.11 -17.21
CA LEU A 236 -7.29 -12.07 -16.95
C LEU A 236 -6.26 -11.46 -16.01
N GLU A 237 -6.05 -12.08 -14.85
CA GLU A 237 -5.23 -11.55 -13.77
C GLU A 237 -4.35 -12.63 -13.14
N TYR A 238 -3.17 -12.22 -12.70
CA TYR A 238 -2.29 -13.06 -11.90
C TYR A 238 -2.28 -12.56 -10.47
N LEU A 239 -3.07 -13.21 -9.61
CA LEU A 239 -3.21 -12.86 -8.20
C LEU A 239 -2.08 -13.49 -7.40
N VAL A 240 -1.53 -12.76 -6.44
CA VAL A 240 -0.52 -13.27 -5.51
C VAL A 240 -1.09 -13.28 -4.12
N LEU A 241 -1.12 -14.45 -3.50
CA LEU A 241 -1.46 -14.63 -2.09
C LEU A 241 -0.19 -14.89 -1.30
N GLU A 242 -0.17 -14.41 -0.07
CA GLU A 242 0.91 -14.64 0.87
C GLU A 242 0.37 -15.18 2.20
N ARG A 243 1.12 -16.10 2.80
CA ARG A 243 0.94 -16.58 4.16
C ARG A 243 2.28 -16.56 4.90
N HIS A 244 2.28 -16.06 6.13
CA HIS A 244 3.41 -16.25 7.04
C HIS A 244 3.35 -17.68 7.60
N LEU A 245 4.28 -18.55 7.17
CA LEU A 245 4.22 -20.00 7.41
C LEU A 245 4.55 -20.38 8.86
N VAL A 246 5.42 -19.59 9.51
CA VAL A 246 5.90 -19.86 10.88
C VAL A 246 4.87 -19.45 11.93
N ASN A 247 3.98 -18.51 11.59
CA ASN A 247 2.90 -18.12 12.48
C ASN A 247 1.77 -19.17 12.43
N PRO A 248 1.41 -19.82 13.55
CA PRO A 248 0.32 -20.80 13.59
C PRO A 248 -1.04 -20.19 13.22
N TYR A 249 -1.23 -18.89 13.46
CA TYR A 249 -2.45 -18.16 13.09
C TYR A 249 -2.36 -17.54 11.69
N GLY A 250 -1.30 -17.84 10.94
CA GLY A 250 -1.11 -17.34 9.59
C GLY A 250 -2.23 -17.83 8.67
N ARG A 251 -2.85 -16.89 7.95
CA ARG A 251 -3.86 -17.18 6.92
C ARG A 251 -3.34 -16.75 5.56
N TRP A 252 -3.85 -17.37 4.51
CA TRP A 252 -3.65 -16.91 3.15
C TRP A 252 -4.37 -15.58 2.94
N ARG A 253 -3.63 -14.56 2.52
CA ARG A 253 -4.15 -13.21 2.30
C ARG A 253 -3.70 -12.70 0.93
N LEU A 254 -4.52 -11.88 0.29
CA LEU A 254 -4.13 -11.20 -0.96
C LEU A 254 -2.94 -10.28 -0.69
N HIS A 255 -1.85 -10.50 -1.43
CA HIS A 255 -0.62 -9.75 -1.29
C HIS A 255 -0.38 -8.77 -2.42
N GLY A 256 -0.73 -9.14 -3.64
CA GLY A 256 -0.47 -8.31 -4.78
C GLY A 256 -1.04 -8.86 -6.07
N LYS A 257 -0.81 -8.11 -7.14
CA LYS A 257 -1.26 -8.46 -8.48
C LYS A 257 -0.15 -8.23 -9.49
N ILE A 258 0.05 -9.23 -10.36
CA ILE A 258 0.97 -9.13 -11.49
C ILE A 258 0.15 -8.80 -12.73
N VAL A 259 0.53 -7.72 -13.42
CA VAL A 259 -0.07 -7.34 -14.71
C VAL A 259 1.04 -7.44 -15.77
N PRO A 260 0.90 -8.34 -16.76
CA PRO A 260 1.92 -8.52 -17.78
C PRO A 260 2.04 -7.29 -18.67
N ALA A 261 3.21 -7.09 -19.26
CA ALA A 261 3.47 -5.97 -20.18
C ALA A 261 2.55 -6.01 -21.41
N TRP A 262 2.24 -7.20 -21.89
CA TRP A 262 1.38 -7.43 -23.06
C TRP A 262 -0.13 -7.37 -22.75
N ALA A 263 -0.53 -7.13 -21.50
CA ALA A 263 -1.95 -6.98 -21.17
C ALA A 263 -2.57 -5.85 -22.00
N PRO A 264 -3.83 -6.01 -22.46
CA PRO A 264 -4.52 -4.91 -23.13
C PRO A 264 -4.60 -3.70 -22.19
N PRO A 265 -4.57 -2.48 -22.74
CA PRO A 265 -4.76 -1.29 -21.93
C PRO A 265 -6.12 -1.33 -21.23
N LYS A 266 -6.19 -0.75 -20.05
CA LYS A 266 -7.45 -0.58 -19.34
C LYS A 266 -8.36 0.38 -20.09
N ASP A 267 -9.65 0.27 -19.79
CA ASP A 267 -10.65 1.15 -20.34
C ASP A 267 -10.34 2.62 -20.04
N PRO A 268 -10.56 3.49 -21.03
CA PRO A 268 -10.38 4.91 -20.83
C PRO A 268 -11.40 5.43 -19.80
N ILE A 269 -10.99 6.44 -19.06
CA ILE A 269 -11.90 7.20 -18.21
C ILE A 269 -12.83 8.05 -19.07
N ILE A 270 -14.06 8.26 -18.60
CA ILE A 270 -15.09 9.03 -19.33
C ILE A 270 -14.67 10.49 -19.54
N LYS A 271 -13.91 11.05 -18.60
CA LYS A 271 -13.47 12.46 -18.63
C LYS A 271 -12.17 12.63 -19.44
N THR A 272 -12.02 13.80 -20.06
CA THR A 272 -10.77 14.23 -20.67
C THR A 272 -9.75 14.70 -19.61
N VAL A 273 -8.46 14.51 -19.88
CA VAL A 273 -7.37 14.93 -19.00
C VAL A 273 -6.40 15.80 -19.79
N ILE A 274 -5.97 16.91 -19.18
CA ILE A 274 -4.92 17.78 -19.72
C ILE A 274 -3.63 17.42 -18.98
N ILE A 275 -2.59 17.10 -19.75
CA ILE A 275 -1.23 16.93 -19.21
C ILE A 275 -0.54 18.28 -19.36
N PRO A 276 -0.18 18.98 -18.26
CA PRO A 276 0.47 20.27 -18.36
C PRO A 276 1.84 20.12 -19.03
N GLY A 277 2.19 21.12 -19.85
CA GLY A 277 3.53 21.23 -20.44
C GLY A 277 4.61 21.47 -19.38
N PRO A 278 5.88 21.49 -19.80
CA PRO A 278 6.99 21.77 -18.89
C PRO A 278 6.88 23.17 -18.29
N THR A 279 7.15 23.29 -17.00
CA THR A 279 7.22 24.60 -16.31
C THR A 279 8.59 25.24 -16.61
N LEU A 280 8.60 26.23 -17.50
CA LEU A 280 9.80 26.99 -17.86
C LEU A 280 10.14 28.02 -16.79
N LYS A 281 11.42 28.24 -16.55
CA LYS A 281 11.86 29.43 -15.80
C LYS A 281 11.69 30.68 -16.67
N PRO A 282 11.58 31.88 -16.08
CA PRO A 282 11.41 33.12 -16.86
C PRO A 282 12.47 33.37 -17.94
N GLU A 283 13.67 32.83 -17.75
CA GLU A 283 14.82 33.00 -18.65
C GLU A 283 14.93 31.89 -19.71
N GLU A 284 14.16 30.80 -19.59
CA GLU A 284 14.21 29.63 -20.47
C GLU A 284 13.12 29.72 -21.54
N ALA A 285 13.50 29.65 -22.82
CA ALA A 285 12.56 29.55 -23.93
C ALA A 285 12.07 28.09 -24.09
N PHE A 286 10.89 27.91 -24.67
CA PHE A 286 10.39 26.57 -25.01
C PHE A 286 11.11 26.04 -26.24
N GLU A 287 11.77 24.90 -26.12
CA GLU A 287 12.45 24.23 -27.24
C GLU A 287 11.56 23.10 -27.80
N ASP A 288 10.79 23.41 -28.85
CA ASP A 288 9.84 22.48 -29.49
C ASP A 288 10.51 21.19 -30.02
N LEU A 289 11.72 21.30 -30.56
CA LEU A 289 12.38 20.24 -31.33
C LEU A 289 12.70 18.98 -30.52
N HIS A 290 12.76 19.08 -29.18
CA HIS A 290 13.08 17.96 -28.29
C HIS A 290 11.90 17.50 -27.44
N TYR A 291 10.73 18.13 -27.55
CA TYR A 291 9.58 17.80 -26.71
C TYR A 291 8.80 16.60 -27.27
N GLN A 292 9.11 15.41 -26.75
CA GLN A 292 8.27 14.23 -26.99
C GLN A 292 7.31 14.04 -25.82
N VAL A 293 6.01 13.99 -26.13
CA VAL A 293 5.01 13.58 -25.14
C VAL A 293 5.36 12.16 -24.67
N PRO A 294 5.58 11.93 -23.37
CA PRO A 294 5.96 10.62 -22.87
C PRO A 294 4.87 9.61 -23.20
N LYS A 295 5.15 8.68 -24.11
CA LYS A 295 4.26 7.54 -24.35
C LYS A 295 4.43 6.54 -23.21
N PRO A 296 3.34 5.99 -22.66
CA PRO A 296 3.45 4.96 -21.63
C PRO A 296 4.17 3.74 -22.23
N LYS A 297 5.25 3.30 -21.58
CA LYS A 297 5.91 2.04 -21.94
C LYS A 297 5.13 0.88 -21.33
N ALA A 298 4.89 -0.16 -22.13
CA ALA A 298 4.37 -1.43 -21.66
C ALA A 298 5.45 -2.13 -20.80
N VAL A 299 5.42 -1.87 -19.49
CA VAL A 299 6.35 -2.49 -18.53
C VAL A 299 5.53 -3.41 -17.65
N GLN A 300 6.03 -4.63 -17.42
CA GLN A 300 5.45 -5.51 -16.41
C GLN A 300 5.61 -4.85 -15.06
N TRP A 301 4.49 -4.53 -14.45
CA TRP A 301 4.43 -3.99 -13.10
C TRP A 301 3.80 -5.02 -12.15
N TYR A 302 4.38 -5.09 -10.97
CA TYR A 302 3.84 -5.80 -9.82
C TYR A 302 3.48 -4.77 -8.76
N LYS A 303 2.31 -4.92 -8.18
CA LYS A 303 1.80 -4.08 -7.09
C LYS A 303 1.59 -4.95 -5.87
#